data_AF-X0V278-F1
#
_entry.id   AF-X0V278-F1
#
_cell.length_a   1.000
_cell.length_b   1.000
_cell.length_c   1.000
_cell.angle_alpha   90.00
_cell.angle_beta   90.00
_cell.angle_gamma   90.00
#
_symmetry.space_group_name_H-M   'P 1'
#
loop_
_entity.id
_entity.type
_entity.pdbx_description
1 polymer ?
#
loop_
_entity_poly.entity_id
_entity_poly.type
_entity_poly.pdbx_seq_one_letter_code
_entity_poly.pdbx_strand_id
1 'polypeptide(L)'
;TTADKIFFGGMSSHYNVPINDFDPEGKFPREDRYFVTDKHSTEMYADAAVNFLNNYRDDRPFFMYVSFQSPHDPRHMPQKYLEMYDPDNLPLPKNFLPAHPFDFGEANHRDEKLERWPRTPEKIRRHIADYYGFITYTDAEIGRILEALKEIGQYDNTIIIFAGDNGLAVGRHGLMGKQNIYDHSVHIPLVMSGPVIPSGERSSALCYLLDIFPTLCDLTGLPVPVTVEGKSLAPVIRREKLKTWDSLFFAFKNFQRGVRTERW
;
A
#
# COMPACT_ATOMS: atom_id res chain seq x y z
N THR A 1 -19.85 -2.73 -14.76
CA THR A 1 -18.79 -2.72 -13.73
C THR A 1 -18.72 -4.10 -13.14
N THR A 2 -17.54 -4.69 -13.09
CA THR A 2 -17.29 -5.99 -12.42
C THR A 2 -16.43 -5.72 -11.20
N ALA A 3 -16.70 -6.39 -10.10
CA ALA A 3 -15.81 -6.44 -8.95
C ALA A 3 -15.90 -7.84 -8.33
N ASP A 4 -14.87 -8.26 -7.62
CA ASP A 4 -14.81 -9.55 -6.95
C ASP A 4 -13.98 -9.39 -5.67
N LYS A 5 -14.32 -10.15 -4.63
CA LYS A 5 -13.65 -10.12 -3.32
C LYS A 5 -13.53 -8.71 -2.72
N ILE A 6 -14.64 -7.97 -2.68
CA ILE A 6 -14.72 -6.60 -2.18
C ILE A 6 -14.62 -6.57 -0.65
N PHE A 7 -13.58 -5.93 -0.12
CA PHE A 7 -13.40 -5.72 1.31
C PHE A 7 -13.89 -4.33 1.74
N PHE A 8 -14.89 -4.28 2.64
CA PHE A 8 -15.49 -3.02 3.12
C PHE A 8 -14.84 -2.46 4.40
N GLY A 9 -13.70 -3.00 4.84
CA GLY A 9 -12.99 -2.53 6.02
C GLY A 9 -13.30 -3.33 7.29
N GLY A 10 -12.50 -3.06 8.32
CA GLY A 10 -12.56 -3.75 9.62
C GLY A 10 -11.28 -4.51 9.92
N MET A 11 -11.17 -5.03 11.14
CA MET A 11 -10.09 -5.93 11.52
C MET A 11 -10.48 -7.37 11.21
N SER A 12 -9.59 -8.10 10.55
CA SER A 12 -9.79 -9.51 10.22
C SER A 12 -8.46 -10.25 10.19
N SER A 13 -8.51 -11.57 10.31
CA SER A 13 -7.36 -12.41 9.96
C SER A 13 -7.31 -12.61 8.45
N HIS A 14 -6.14 -12.87 7.88
CA HIS A 14 -6.01 -13.13 6.44
C HIS A 14 -6.66 -14.43 5.95
N TYR A 15 -7.09 -15.33 6.84
CA TYR A 15 -7.82 -16.57 6.52
C TYR A 15 -9.32 -16.48 6.83
N ASN A 16 -9.77 -15.32 7.32
CA ASN A 16 -11.16 -15.07 7.65
C ASN A 16 -11.48 -13.58 7.40
N VAL A 17 -11.46 -13.18 6.13
CA VAL A 17 -11.62 -11.79 5.71
C VAL A 17 -13.07 -11.50 5.30
N PRO A 18 -13.67 -10.36 5.74
CA PRO A 18 -15.00 -9.93 5.35
C PRO A 18 -15.02 -9.35 3.94
N ILE A 19 -14.91 -10.24 2.96
CA ILE A 19 -15.08 -9.92 1.55
C ILE A 19 -16.52 -10.17 1.11
N ASN A 20 -16.99 -9.46 0.10
CA ASN A 20 -18.25 -9.73 -0.59
C ASN A 20 -17.97 -9.85 -2.08
N ASP A 21 -18.72 -10.68 -2.77
CA ASP A 21 -18.75 -10.63 -4.23
C ASP A 21 -19.57 -9.42 -4.69
N PHE A 22 -19.31 -8.94 -5.91
CA PHE A 22 -20.05 -7.79 -6.42
C PHE A 22 -21.52 -8.11 -6.62
N ASP A 23 -22.37 -7.35 -5.94
CA ASP A 23 -23.80 -7.35 -6.16
C ASP A 23 -24.19 -6.12 -7.01
N PRO A 24 -24.71 -6.29 -8.24
CA PRO A 24 -25.14 -5.18 -9.09
C PRO A 24 -26.33 -4.39 -8.51
N GLU A 25 -27.09 -4.96 -7.57
CA GLU A 25 -28.17 -4.30 -6.83
C GLU A 25 -27.64 -3.50 -5.62
N GLY A 26 -26.33 -3.55 -5.35
CA GLY A 26 -25.69 -2.84 -4.24
C GLY A 26 -26.00 -3.42 -2.87
N LYS A 27 -26.47 -4.67 -2.80
CA LYS A 27 -26.77 -5.35 -1.53
C LYS A 27 -25.53 -6.10 -1.04
N PHE A 28 -24.95 -5.61 0.05
CA PHE A 28 -23.79 -6.23 0.70
C PHE A 28 -24.19 -6.61 2.13
N PRO A 29 -24.77 -7.81 2.34
CA PRO A 29 -25.32 -8.21 3.63
C PRO A 29 -24.24 -8.20 4.72
N ARG A 30 -24.56 -7.59 5.86
CA ARG A 30 -23.63 -7.41 6.99
C ARG A 30 -23.44 -8.68 7.83
N GLU A 31 -24.28 -9.69 7.64
CA GLU A 31 -24.39 -10.87 8.51
C GLU A 31 -23.44 -12.00 8.06
N ASP A 32 -23.10 -12.07 6.77
CA ASP A 32 -22.20 -13.09 6.20
C ASP A 32 -20.76 -12.56 6.02
N ARG A 33 -20.27 -11.78 6.98
CA ARG A 33 -18.96 -11.09 6.92
C ARG A 33 -17.74 -12.00 7.05
N TYR A 34 -17.89 -13.31 7.09
CA TYR A 34 -16.73 -14.16 7.39
C TYR A 34 -16.72 -15.34 6.44
N PHE A 35 -15.89 -15.20 5.40
CA PHE A 35 -15.48 -16.33 4.59
C PHE A 35 -14.34 -17.02 5.33
N VAL A 36 -14.63 -18.13 6.00
CA VAL A 36 -13.58 -19.06 6.42
C VAL A 36 -13.07 -19.72 5.15
N THR A 37 -11.83 -19.45 4.82
CA THR A 37 -11.18 -19.89 3.59
C THR A 37 -9.83 -20.48 3.92
N ASP A 38 -9.48 -21.57 3.26
CA ASP A 38 -8.14 -22.16 3.36
C ASP A 38 -7.08 -21.32 2.62
N LYS A 39 -7.54 -20.34 1.81
CA LYS A 39 -6.69 -19.45 1.03
C LYS A 39 -6.52 -18.10 1.72
N HIS A 40 -5.27 -17.64 1.78
CA HIS A 40 -4.89 -16.37 2.37
C HIS A 40 -5.39 -15.18 1.53
N SER A 41 -5.81 -14.07 2.14
CA SER A 41 -6.46 -12.96 1.42
C SER A 41 -5.59 -12.32 0.33
N THR A 42 -4.27 -12.24 0.52
CA THR A 42 -3.31 -11.82 -0.53
C THR A 42 -3.46 -12.66 -1.81
N GLU A 43 -3.47 -13.99 -1.69
CA GLU A 43 -3.71 -14.90 -2.80
C GLU A 43 -5.12 -14.71 -3.39
N MET A 44 -6.14 -14.48 -2.56
CA MET A 44 -7.52 -14.28 -3.05
C MET A 44 -7.65 -13.02 -3.91
N TYR A 45 -7.04 -11.91 -3.49
CA TYR A 45 -7.05 -10.67 -4.26
C TYR A 45 -6.27 -10.83 -5.58
N ALA A 46 -5.14 -11.53 -5.55
CA ALA A 46 -4.37 -11.83 -6.75
C ALA A 46 -5.13 -12.75 -7.71
N ASP A 47 -5.80 -13.79 -7.20
CA ASP A 47 -6.64 -14.68 -8.00
C ASP A 47 -7.78 -13.92 -8.66
N ALA A 48 -8.47 -13.03 -7.94
CA ALA A 48 -9.54 -12.21 -8.52
C ALA A 48 -9.03 -11.33 -9.67
N ALA A 49 -7.86 -10.70 -9.49
CA ALA A 49 -7.22 -9.90 -10.53
C ALA A 49 -6.79 -10.74 -11.75
N VAL A 50 -6.13 -11.88 -11.53
CA VAL A 50 -5.74 -12.82 -12.58
C VAL A 50 -6.96 -13.37 -13.32
N ASN A 51 -8.02 -13.73 -12.61
CA ASN A 51 -9.27 -14.20 -13.19
C ASN A 51 -9.93 -13.11 -14.05
N PHE A 52 -9.94 -11.86 -13.60
CA PHE A 52 -10.42 -10.74 -14.41
C PHE A 52 -9.62 -10.62 -15.73
N LEU A 53 -8.29 -10.60 -15.65
CA LEU A 53 -7.42 -10.48 -16.83
C LEU A 53 -7.61 -11.65 -17.79
N ASN A 54 -7.64 -12.89 -17.30
CA ASN A 54 -7.80 -14.09 -18.11
C ASN A 54 -9.16 -14.18 -18.81
N ASN A 55 -10.19 -13.51 -18.29
CA ASN A 55 -11.53 -13.46 -18.88
C ASN A 55 -11.83 -12.15 -19.61
N TYR A 56 -10.90 -11.20 -19.64
CA TYR A 56 -11.06 -9.96 -20.37
C TYR A 56 -11.04 -10.23 -21.88
N ARG A 57 -12.13 -9.87 -22.57
CA ARG A 57 -12.34 -10.09 -24.02
C ARG A 57 -12.87 -8.85 -24.74
N ASP A 58 -12.84 -7.70 -24.06
CA ASP A 58 -13.42 -6.46 -24.54
C ASP A 58 -12.34 -5.59 -25.22
N ASP A 59 -12.74 -4.76 -26.17
CA ASP A 59 -11.87 -3.76 -26.79
C ASP A 59 -11.82 -2.46 -25.95
N ARG A 60 -12.77 -2.26 -25.03
CA ARG A 60 -12.85 -1.09 -24.15
C ARG A 60 -11.83 -1.16 -23.02
N PRO A 61 -11.07 -0.09 -22.74
CA PRO A 61 -10.04 -0.10 -21.69
C PRO A 61 -10.61 -0.50 -20.33
N PHE A 62 -9.82 -1.25 -19.55
CA PHE A 62 -10.17 -1.59 -18.18
C PHE A 62 -9.50 -0.65 -17.18
N PHE A 63 -10.09 -0.57 -15.99
CA PHE A 63 -9.47 -0.04 -14.79
C PHE A 63 -9.54 -1.11 -13.71
N MET A 64 -8.39 -1.42 -13.09
CA MET A 64 -8.29 -2.44 -12.05
C MET A 64 -7.60 -1.84 -10.83
N TYR A 65 -8.26 -1.94 -9.68
CA TYR A 65 -7.73 -1.51 -8.38
C TYR A 65 -7.63 -2.72 -7.45
N VAL A 66 -6.40 -3.16 -7.19
CA VAL A 66 -6.12 -4.33 -6.34
C VAL A 66 -5.52 -3.84 -5.03
N SER A 67 -6.32 -3.83 -3.96
CA SER A 67 -5.91 -3.33 -2.65
C SER A 67 -5.53 -4.48 -1.71
N PHE A 68 -4.26 -4.85 -1.72
CA PHE A 68 -3.75 -5.81 -0.75
C PHE A 68 -3.82 -5.23 0.68
N GLN A 69 -4.23 -6.07 1.63
CA GLN A 69 -4.18 -5.73 3.05
C GLN A 69 -2.78 -5.90 3.64
N SER A 70 -2.00 -6.81 3.05
CA SER A 70 -0.61 -7.05 3.42
C SER A 70 0.25 -5.79 3.16
N PRO A 71 1.26 -5.49 4.01
CA PRO A 71 1.76 -6.28 5.13
C PRO A 71 1.18 -5.87 6.51
N HIS A 72 -0.06 -5.34 6.57
CA HIS A 72 -0.71 -4.96 7.84
C HIS A 72 -0.86 -6.15 8.81
N ASP A 73 -1.01 -5.88 10.10
CA ASP A 73 -1.21 -6.92 11.11
C ASP A 73 -2.65 -7.52 11.06
N PRO A 74 -2.85 -8.79 11.47
CA PRO A 74 -1.87 -9.76 11.93
C PRO A 74 -0.97 -10.23 10.79
N ARG A 75 0.36 -10.24 11.01
CA ARG A 75 1.36 -10.67 10.01
C ARG A 75 1.40 -12.19 9.91
N HIS A 76 0.37 -12.75 9.31
CA HIS A 76 0.30 -14.16 8.96
C HIS A 76 0.63 -14.31 7.48
N MET A 77 1.39 -15.32 7.12
CA MET A 77 1.80 -15.61 5.75
C MET A 77 2.14 -17.10 5.65
N PRO A 78 2.22 -17.68 4.45
CA PRO A 78 2.70 -19.05 4.27
C PRO A 78 4.09 -19.26 4.90
N GLN A 79 4.32 -20.44 5.49
CA GLN A 79 5.53 -20.77 6.27
C GLN A 79 6.84 -20.42 5.55
N LYS A 80 6.91 -20.68 4.25
CA LYS A 80 8.10 -20.40 3.43
C LYS A 80 8.55 -18.93 3.46
N TYR A 81 7.63 -17.99 3.65
CA TYR A 81 7.95 -16.56 3.75
C TYR A 81 8.25 -16.14 5.19
N LEU A 82 7.60 -16.79 6.17
CA LEU A 82 7.88 -16.59 7.60
C LEU A 82 9.31 -16.96 7.96
N GLU A 83 9.81 -18.06 7.40
CA GLU A 83 11.17 -18.56 7.66
C GLU A 83 12.24 -17.94 6.76
N MET A 84 11.84 -17.05 5.82
CA MET A 84 12.76 -16.52 4.80
C MET A 84 13.80 -15.56 5.37
N TYR A 85 13.48 -14.86 6.45
CA TYR A 85 14.34 -13.85 7.06
C TYR A 85 14.72 -14.27 8.48
N ASP A 86 16.00 -14.58 8.69
CA ASP A 86 16.52 -14.84 10.02
C ASP A 86 16.60 -13.53 10.83
N PRO A 87 15.80 -13.36 11.91
CA PRO A 87 15.80 -12.14 12.69
C PRO A 87 17.16 -11.85 13.35
N ASP A 88 17.99 -12.84 13.63
CA ASP A 88 19.29 -12.60 14.26
C ASP A 88 20.27 -11.88 13.33
N ASN A 89 20.05 -11.98 12.01
CA ASN A 89 20.86 -11.34 10.98
C ASN A 89 20.32 -9.99 10.49
N LEU A 90 19.14 -9.55 10.97
CA LEU A 90 18.55 -8.29 10.54
C LEU A 90 19.08 -7.10 11.36
N PRO A 91 19.47 -5.99 10.70
CA PRO A 91 19.86 -4.78 11.41
C PRO A 91 18.64 -4.13 12.07
N LEU A 92 18.86 -3.47 13.21
CA LEU A 92 17.87 -2.55 13.73
C LEU A 92 17.82 -1.26 12.90
N PRO A 93 16.66 -0.59 12.83
CA PRO A 93 16.58 0.76 12.28
C PRO A 93 17.54 1.70 13.02
N LYS A 94 18.22 2.59 12.28
CA LYS A 94 19.16 3.57 12.86
C LYS A 94 18.55 4.44 13.96
N ASN A 95 17.25 4.68 13.88
CA ASN A 95 16.45 5.46 14.81
C ASN A 95 15.58 4.59 15.72
N PHE A 96 15.96 3.33 15.96
CA PHE A 96 15.31 2.50 16.97
C PHE A 96 15.43 3.14 18.36
N LEU A 97 14.32 3.15 19.11
CA LEU A 97 14.29 3.49 20.53
C LEU A 97 13.46 2.43 21.28
N PRO A 98 13.81 2.09 22.53
CA PRO A 98 12.98 1.20 23.35
C PRO A 98 11.61 1.79 23.68
N ALA A 99 11.50 3.13 23.76
CA ALA A 99 10.27 3.85 24.00
C ALA A 99 10.29 5.19 23.24
N HIS A 100 9.12 5.67 22.81
CA HIS A 100 9.01 7.01 22.24
C HIS A 100 9.26 8.06 23.35
N PRO A 101 10.08 9.11 23.12
CA PRO A 101 10.59 9.97 24.20
C PRO A 101 9.61 11.04 24.70
N PHE A 102 8.48 11.23 24.03
CA PHE A 102 7.45 12.21 24.40
C PHE A 102 6.05 11.72 24.03
N ASP A 103 5.03 12.38 24.58
CA ASP A 103 3.64 12.09 24.23
C ASP A 103 3.32 12.53 22.80
N PHE A 104 2.91 11.58 21.97
CA PHE A 104 2.50 11.80 20.58
C PHE A 104 0.98 11.64 20.38
N GLY A 105 0.21 11.48 21.47
CA GLY A 105 -1.25 11.39 21.49
C GLY A 105 -1.83 10.00 21.21
N GLU A 106 -1.02 9.02 20.83
CA GLU A 106 -1.48 7.70 20.37
C GLU A 106 -0.76 6.52 21.04
N ALA A 107 -0.11 6.76 22.20
CA ALA A 107 0.62 5.72 22.93
C ALA A 107 -0.25 4.51 23.36
N ASN A 108 -1.57 4.71 23.46
CA ASN A 108 -2.54 3.68 23.83
C ASN A 108 -3.25 3.02 22.63
N HIS A 109 -2.87 3.39 21.40
CA HIS A 109 -3.44 2.83 20.18
C HIS A 109 -3.17 1.32 20.07
N ARG A 110 -4.03 0.60 19.33
CA ARG A 110 -3.90 -0.87 19.19
C ARG A 110 -2.55 -1.31 18.63
N ASP A 111 -2.02 -0.60 17.63
CA ASP A 111 -0.75 -0.93 16.98
C ASP A 111 0.42 -0.88 17.98
N GLU A 112 0.38 0.06 18.93
CA GLU A 112 1.42 0.20 19.96
C GLU A 112 1.39 -0.93 20.99
N LYS A 113 0.29 -1.70 21.05
CA LYS A 113 0.14 -2.89 21.91
C LYS A 113 0.63 -4.18 21.25
N LEU A 114 1.05 -4.13 19.97
CA LEU A 114 1.61 -5.28 19.27
C LEU A 114 2.93 -5.76 19.90
N GLU A 115 3.68 -4.86 20.55
CA GLU A 115 4.87 -5.20 21.34
C GLU A 115 4.95 -4.34 22.59
N ARG A 116 5.32 -4.96 23.71
CA ARG A 116 5.39 -4.34 25.02
C ARG A 116 6.53 -3.33 25.10
N TRP A 117 6.28 -2.26 25.86
CA TRP A 117 7.29 -1.29 26.30
C TRP A 117 8.06 -1.79 27.54
N PRO A 118 9.37 -1.50 27.69
CA PRO A 118 10.25 -1.00 26.64
C PRO A 118 10.53 -2.09 25.60
N ARG A 119 10.59 -1.70 24.33
CA ARG A 119 10.85 -2.64 23.23
C ARG A 119 12.30 -3.07 23.24
N THR A 120 12.53 -4.35 23.00
CA THR A 120 13.87 -4.91 22.95
C THR A 120 14.36 -5.06 21.50
N PRO A 121 15.68 -4.96 21.25
CA PRO A 121 16.28 -5.29 19.96
C PRO A 121 15.79 -6.61 19.37
N GLU A 122 15.80 -7.68 20.17
CA GLU A 122 15.40 -9.03 19.76
C GLU A 122 13.96 -9.06 19.24
N LYS A 123 13.02 -8.46 19.97
CA LYS A 123 11.61 -8.44 19.58
C LYS A 123 11.36 -7.62 18.32
N ILE A 124 12.02 -6.47 18.20
CA ILE A 124 11.91 -5.64 17.00
C ILE A 124 12.46 -6.37 15.78
N ARG A 125 13.59 -7.08 15.89
CA ARG A 125 14.12 -7.86 14.76
C ARG A 125 13.15 -8.94 14.29
N ARG A 126 12.47 -9.64 15.20
CA ARG A 126 11.41 -10.60 14.84
C ARG A 126 10.28 -9.93 14.07
N HIS A 127 9.80 -8.79 14.55
CA HIS A 127 8.79 -8.03 13.82
C HIS A 127 9.27 -7.54 12.44
N ILE A 128 10.54 -7.16 12.30
CA ILE A 128 11.09 -6.79 10.99
C ILE A 128 11.15 -8.00 10.07
N ALA A 129 11.57 -9.18 10.57
CA ALA A 129 11.55 -10.43 9.81
C ALA A 129 10.14 -10.77 9.30
N ASP A 130 9.15 -10.74 10.18
CA ASP A 130 7.74 -10.98 9.81
C ASP A 130 7.27 -9.97 8.75
N TYR A 131 7.63 -8.69 8.92
CA TYR A 131 7.25 -7.62 8.01
C TYR A 131 7.88 -7.80 6.62
N TYR A 132 9.16 -8.17 6.55
CA TYR A 132 9.86 -8.43 5.28
C TYR A 132 9.35 -9.70 4.60
N GLY A 133 9.11 -10.78 5.35
CA GLY A 133 8.48 -11.99 4.83
C GLY A 133 7.14 -11.66 4.16
N PHE A 134 6.33 -10.83 4.82
CA PHE A 134 5.01 -10.51 4.30
C PHE A 134 5.05 -9.61 3.06
N ILE A 135 6.02 -8.68 3.01
CA ILE A 135 6.29 -7.90 1.79
C ILE A 135 6.68 -8.83 0.65
N THR A 136 7.59 -9.78 0.87
CA THR A 136 8.04 -10.72 -0.18
C THR A 136 6.94 -11.64 -0.65
N TYR A 137 6.04 -12.06 0.24
CA TYR A 137 4.84 -12.76 -0.16
C TYR A 137 3.94 -11.90 -1.05
N THR A 138 3.69 -10.65 -0.65
CA THR A 138 2.87 -9.71 -1.45
C THR A 138 3.50 -9.46 -2.82
N ASP A 139 4.83 -9.31 -2.89
CA ASP A 139 5.58 -9.15 -4.13
C ASP A 139 5.41 -10.34 -5.08
N ALA A 140 5.45 -11.56 -4.56
CA ALA A 140 5.20 -12.77 -5.35
C ALA A 140 3.78 -12.80 -5.95
N GLU A 141 2.77 -12.37 -5.18
CA GLU A 141 1.38 -12.30 -5.64
C GLU A 141 1.15 -11.17 -6.66
N ILE A 142 1.83 -10.03 -6.51
CA ILE A 142 1.87 -8.97 -7.54
C ILE A 142 2.51 -9.53 -8.82
N GLY A 143 3.59 -10.30 -8.70
CA GLY A 143 4.25 -10.95 -9.83
C GLY A 143 3.31 -11.84 -10.65
N ARG A 144 2.41 -12.58 -10.00
CA ARG A 144 1.37 -13.39 -10.68
C ARG A 144 0.41 -12.53 -11.52
N ILE A 145 -0.02 -11.38 -10.99
CA ILE A 145 -0.90 -10.45 -11.72
C ILE A 145 -0.18 -9.88 -12.94
N LEU A 146 1.08 -9.44 -12.76
CA LEU A 146 1.89 -8.90 -13.85
C LEU A 146 2.16 -9.94 -14.94
N GLU A 147 2.36 -11.20 -14.57
CA GLU A 147 2.56 -12.27 -15.55
C GLU A 147 1.27 -12.54 -16.34
N ALA A 148 0.11 -12.65 -15.67
CA ALA A 148 -1.17 -12.78 -16.37
C ALA A 148 -1.43 -11.61 -17.33
N LEU A 149 -1.05 -10.38 -16.95
CA LEU A 149 -1.16 -9.20 -17.81
C LEU A 149 -0.28 -9.30 -19.07
N LYS A 150 0.91 -9.90 -18.96
CA LYS A 150 1.79 -10.18 -20.12
C LYS A 150 1.25 -11.31 -20.99
N GLU A 151 0.73 -12.38 -20.39
CA GLU A 151 0.17 -13.53 -21.10
C GLU A 151 -0.99 -13.13 -22.03
N ILE A 152 -1.82 -12.16 -21.62
CA ILE A 152 -2.89 -11.61 -22.45
C ILE A 152 -2.43 -10.50 -23.41
N GLY A 153 -1.12 -10.20 -23.45
CA GLY A 153 -0.52 -9.21 -24.35
C GLY A 153 -0.85 -7.76 -24.02
N GLN A 154 -1.31 -7.44 -22.81
CA GLN A 154 -1.72 -6.09 -22.42
C GLN A 154 -0.67 -5.32 -21.60
N TYR A 155 0.43 -5.96 -21.21
CA TYR A 155 1.47 -5.36 -20.36
C TYR A 155 2.00 -4.02 -20.89
N ASP A 156 2.42 -3.97 -22.16
CA ASP A 156 2.99 -2.75 -22.76
C ASP A 156 1.96 -1.65 -23.03
N ASN A 157 0.67 -1.98 -22.98
CA ASN A 157 -0.46 -1.06 -23.19
C ASN A 157 -1.11 -0.61 -21.87
N THR A 158 -0.58 -1.03 -20.72
CA THR A 158 -1.19 -0.77 -19.41
C THR A 158 -0.34 0.20 -18.60
N ILE A 159 -0.97 1.23 -18.02
CA ILE A 159 -0.35 2.04 -16.98
C ILE A 159 -0.50 1.28 -15.65
N ILE A 160 0.63 0.92 -15.06
CA ILE A 160 0.73 0.20 -13.79
C ILE A 160 1.20 1.17 -12.71
N ILE A 161 0.46 1.23 -11.60
CA ILE A 161 0.79 2.06 -10.44
C ILE A 161 0.85 1.16 -9.21
N PHE A 162 1.99 1.17 -8.52
CA PHE A 162 2.16 0.57 -7.20
C PHE A 162 2.35 1.67 -6.17
N ALA A 163 1.52 1.67 -5.13
CA ALA A 163 1.61 2.64 -4.05
C ALA A 163 1.24 2.00 -2.70
N GLY A 164 1.87 2.48 -1.62
CA GLY A 164 1.39 2.21 -0.26
C GLY A 164 0.29 3.18 0.14
N ASP A 165 -0.57 2.83 1.11
CA ASP A 165 -1.51 3.78 1.72
C ASP A 165 -0.80 4.67 2.78
N ASN A 166 0.12 4.05 3.52
CA ASN A 166 0.97 4.60 4.56
C ASN A 166 2.16 3.66 4.78
N GLY A 167 3.18 4.14 5.48
CA GLY A 167 4.23 3.31 6.04
C GLY A 167 3.86 2.68 7.39
N LEU A 168 4.87 2.10 8.05
CA LEU A 168 4.75 1.47 9.36
C LEU A 168 6.06 1.65 10.14
N ALA A 169 5.98 1.93 11.44
CA ALA A 169 7.15 2.28 12.24
C ALA A 169 8.04 1.07 12.60
N VAL A 170 7.45 -0.05 13.02
CA VAL A 170 8.16 -1.31 13.36
C VAL A 170 9.46 -1.07 14.15
N GLY A 171 9.35 -0.38 15.29
CA GLY A 171 10.46 -0.07 16.20
C GLY A 171 11.15 1.27 15.96
N ARG A 172 10.94 1.94 14.83
CA ARG A 172 11.50 3.29 14.55
C ARG A 172 10.91 4.34 15.49
N HIS A 173 11.76 5.19 16.03
CA HIS A 173 11.44 6.16 17.10
C HIS A 173 10.80 5.52 18.34
N GLY A 174 10.94 4.20 18.49
CA GLY A 174 10.16 3.46 19.46
C GLY A 174 8.68 3.58 19.17
N LEU A 175 8.19 3.45 17.94
CA LEU A 175 6.77 3.26 17.60
C LEU A 175 6.56 1.92 16.88
N MET A 176 5.36 1.32 16.97
CA MET A 176 5.01 0.15 16.14
C MET A 176 4.15 0.55 14.95
N GLY A 177 3.16 1.40 15.19
CA GLY A 177 2.11 1.74 14.25
C GLY A 177 2.45 2.91 13.32
N LYS A 178 1.38 3.46 12.76
CA LYS A 178 1.39 4.49 11.71
C LYS A 178 0.68 5.79 12.12
N GLN A 179 0.23 5.88 13.38
CA GLN A 179 -0.50 7.01 13.95
C GLN A 179 0.46 8.15 14.33
N ASN A 180 1.32 8.50 13.37
CA ASN A 180 2.36 9.52 13.49
C ASN A 180 2.70 10.08 12.10
N ILE A 181 3.32 11.26 12.07
CA ILE A 181 3.71 11.97 10.84
C ILE A 181 5.19 11.84 10.48
N TYR A 182 5.91 10.86 11.05
CA TYR A 182 7.30 10.61 10.68
C TYR A 182 7.40 10.03 9.27
N ASP A 183 8.53 10.25 8.60
CA ASP A 183 8.79 9.74 7.24
C ASP A 183 8.47 8.25 7.09
N HIS A 184 8.82 7.40 8.06
CA HIS A 184 8.53 5.97 7.97
C HIS A 184 7.03 5.62 7.96
N SER A 185 6.14 6.56 8.24
CA SER A 185 4.68 6.40 8.23
C SER A 185 4.01 7.15 7.08
N VAL A 186 4.57 8.28 6.61
CA VAL A 186 3.95 9.11 5.55
C VAL A 186 4.69 9.06 4.22
N HIS A 187 5.97 8.67 4.21
CA HIS A 187 6.77 8.50 2.99
C HIS A 187 6.69 7.07 2.51
N ILE A 188 5.79 6.86 1.57
CA ILE A 188 5.43 5.56 0.98
C ILE A 188 6.13 5.32 -0.36
N PRO A 189 6.22 4.07 -0.83
CA PRO A 189 6.55 3.82 -2.23
C PRO A 189 5.44 4.34 -3.16
N LEU A 190 5.85 4.93 -4.28
CA LEU A 190 5.03 5.21 -5.45
C LEU A 190 5.87 4.89 -6.69
N VAL A 191 5.46 3.87 -7.43
CA VAL A 191 6.11 3.42 -8.66
C VAL A 191 5.08 3.44 -9.77
N MET A 192 5.45 4.02 -10.92
CA MET A 192 4.61 4.05 -12.11
C MET A 192 5.37 3.43 -13.28
N SER A 193 4.67 2.67 -14.12
CA SER A 193 5.19 2.06 -15.34
C SER A 193 4.09 2.03 -16.41
N GLY A 194 4.46 1.89 -17.68
CA GLY A 194 3.52 1.79 -18.79
C GLY A 194 3.84 2.74 -19.93
N PRO A 195 2.90 2.90 -20.89
CA PRO A 195 3.05 3.82 -22.01
C PRO A 195 3.45 5.21 -21.54
N VAL A 196 4.37 5.85 -22.27
CA VAL A 196 4.86 7.23 -22.05
C VAL A 196 5.52 7.53 -20.70
N ILE A 197 5.72 6.53 -19.83
CA ILE A 197 6.44 6.66 -18.57
C ILE A 197 7.90 6.22 -18.75
N PRO A 198 8.89 7.08 -18.50
CA PRO A 198 10.30 6.71 -18.62
C PRO A 198 10.71 5.56 -17.67
N SER A 199 11.48 4.59 -18.19
CA SER A 199 11.98 3.45 -17.41
C SER A 199 13.28 3.78 -16.67
N GLY A 200 13.45 3.23 -15.47
CA GLY A 200 14.69 3.36 -14.67
C GLY A 200 14.89 4.74 -14.05
N GLU A 201 13.89 5.61 -14.10
CA GLU A 201 13.98 6.98 -13.62
C GLU A 201 13.52 7.11 -12.17
N ARG A 202 14.14 8.06 -11.45
CA ARG A 202 13.76 8.42 -10.09
C ARG A 202 13.55 9.93 -10.00
N SER A 203 12.43 10.33 -9.42
CA SER A 203 12.14 11.73 -9.10
C SER A 203 12.18 11.96 -7.59
N SER A 204 12.69 13.12 -7.18
CA SER A 204 12.59 13.64 -5.81
C SER A 204 11.46 14.64 -5.64
N ALA A 205 10.63 14.84 -6.67
CA ALA A 205 9.49 15.74 -6.61
C ALA A 205 8.53 15.30 -5.49
N LEU A 206 8.13 16.26 -4.66
CA LEU A 206 7.12 16.05 -3.64
C LEU A 206 5.76 15.79 -4.30
N CYS A 207 5.03 14.79 -3.80
CA CYS A 207 3.70 14.44 -4.28
C CYS A 207 2.85 13.83 -3.16
N TYR A 208 1.53 13.87 -3.35
CA TYR A 208 0.56 13.16 -2.52
C TYR A 208 -0.02 11.97 -3.28
N LEU A 209 -0.60 11.00 -2.56
CA LEU A 209 -1.40 9.94 -3.19
C LEU A 209 -2.57 10.48 -4.03
N LEU A 210 -3.19 11.59 -3.60
CA LEU A 210 -4.29 12.23 -4.32
C LEU A 210 -3.88 12.79 -5.69
N ASP A 211 -2.57 12.93 -5.95
CA ASP A 211 -2.04 13.34 -7.25
C ASP A 211 -2.13 12.21 -8.30
N ILE A 212 -2.34 10.96 -7.89
CA ILE A 212 -2.47 9.81 -8.81
C ILE A 212 -3.65 10.00 -9.77
N PHE A 213 -4.82 10.41 -9.27
CA PHE A 213 -6.02 10.57 -10.08
C PHE A 213 -5.86 11.59 -11.22
N PRO A 214 -5.48 12.87 -10.97
CA PRO A 214 -5.24 13.82 -12.06
C PRO A 214 -4.08 13.41 -12.97
N THR A 215 -3.09 12.67 -12.46
CA THR A 215 -2.03 12.10 -13.30
C THR A 215 -2.58 11.09 -14.30
N LEU A 216 -3.45 10.17 -13.87
CA LEU A 216 -4.10 9.21 -14.75
C LEU A 216 -4.98 9.90 -15.79
N CYS A 217 -5.75 10.93 -15.40
CA CYS A 217 -6.51 11.74 -16.35
C CYS A 217 -5.61 12.31 -17.45
N ASP A 218 -4.50 12.95 -17.08
CA ASP A 218 -3.54 13.52 -18.04
C ASP A 218 -2.85 12.48 -18.93
N LEU A 219 -2.51 11.30 -18.39
CA LEU A 219 -1.85 10.24 -19.16
C LEU A 219 -2.80 9.55 -20.13
N THR A 220 -4.10 9.55 -19.82
CA THR A 220 -5.16 8.94 -20.65
C THR A 220 -5.93 9.94 -21.52
N GLY A 221 -5.62 11.24 -21.42
CA GLY A 221 -6.30 12.30 -22.18
C GLY A 221 -7.72 12.61 -21.70
N LEU A 222 -8.07 12.22 -20.46
CA LEU A 222 -9.36 12.55 -19.84
C LEU A 222 -9.31 13.92 -19.15
N PRO A 223 -10.42 14.67 -19.13
CA PRO A 223 -10.48 15.93 -18.40
C PRO A 223 -10.42 15.70 -16.88
N VAL A 224 -9.63 16.52 -16.18
CA VAL A 224 -9.59 16.54 -14.72
C VAL A 224 -10.81 17.33 -14.20
N PRO A 225 -11.69 16.75 -13.35
CA PRO A 225 -12.79 17.47 -12.73
C PRO A 225 -12.29 18.65 -11.87
N VAL A 226 -13.03 19.76 -11.88
CA VAL A 226 -12.69 20.97 -11.11
C VAL A 226 -12.67 20.78 -9.59
N THR A 227 -13.26 19.70 -9.09
CA THR A 227 -13.28 19.32 -7.67
C THR A 227 -12.00 18.61 -7.22
N VAL A 228 -11.09 18.26 -8.14
CA VAL A 228 -9.82 17.61 -7.81
C VAL A 228 -8.82 18.65 -7.33
N GLU A 229 -8.34 18.47 -6.10
CA GLU A 229 -7.32 19.35 -5.50
C GLU A 229 -5.87 18.89 -5.77
N GLY A 230 -5.72 17.67 -6.32
CA GLY A 230 -4.43 17.11 -6.69
C GLY A 230 -3.81 17.76 -7.91
N LYS A 231 -2.49 17.61 -8.02
CA LYS A 231 -1.72 18.10 -9.16
C LYS A 231 -1.15 16.92 -9.91
N SER A 232 -1.48 16.84 -11.19
CA SER A 232 -0.91 15.83 -12.08
C SER A 232 0.63 15.84 -12.05
N LEU A 233 1.20 14.65 -11.93
CA LEU A 233 2.64 14.38 -12.01
C LEU A 233 3.10 14.21 -13.46
N ALA A 234 2.20 14.21 -14.44
CA ALA A 234 2.54 14.01 -15.85
C ALA A 234 3.63 14.98 -16.37
N PRO A 235 3.62 16.30 -16.03
CA PRO A 235 4.71 17.20 -16.41
C PRO A 235 6.07 16.83 -15.79
N VAL A 236 6.08 16.22 -14.58
CA VAL A 236 7.32 15.73 -13.95
C VAL A 236 7.79 14.45 -14.63
N ILE A 237 6.87 13.53 -14.92
CA ILE A 237 7.15 12.28 -15.66
C ILE A 237 7.74 12.61 -17.05
N ARG A 238 7.18 13.60 -17.74
CA ARG A 238 7.65 14.07 -19.06
C ARG A 238 8.88 14.99 -19.00
N ARG A 239 9.40 15.28 -17.81
CA ARG A 239 10.54 16.19 -17.56
C ARG A 239 10.33 17.63 -18.05
N GLU A 240 9.07 18.05 -18.17
CA GLU A 240 8.70 19.43 -18.48
C GLU A 240 8.82 20.32 -17.23
N LYS A 241 8.73 19.72 -16.04
CA LYS A 241 8.88 20.38 -14.75
C LYS A 241 9.70 19.53 -13.78
N LEU A 242 10.40 20.20 -12.87
CA LEU A 242 11.14 19.54 -11.78
C LEU A 242 10.24 19.16 -10.58
N LYS A 243 9.14 19.88 -10.36
CA LYS A 243 8.23 19.69 -9.22
C LYS A 243 6.80 20.16 -9.51
N THR A 244 5.85 19.66 -8.73
CA THR A 244 4.43 20.09 -8.68
C THR A 244 4.07 20.81 -7.37
N TRP A 245 4.75 20.45 -6.29
CA TRP A 245 4.57 21.01 -4.94
C TRP A 245 5.89 21.56 -4.40
N ASP A 246 5.86 22.73 -3.77
CA ASP A 246 6.99 23.27 -3.01
C ASP A 246 7.08 22.66 -1.60
N SER A 247 5.92 22.27 -1.06
CA SER A 247 5.81 21.63 0.25
C SER A 247 4.60 20.71 0.32
N LEU A 248 4.67 19.72 1.21
CA LEU A 248 3.56 18.87 1.63
C LEU A 248 3.15 19.21 3.06
N PHE A 249 1.87 19.06 3.37
CA PHE A 249 1.26 19.30 4.66
C PHE A 249 0.60 18.00 5.12
N PHE A 250 0.90 17.60 6.35
CA PHE A 250 0.36 16.41 6.97
C PHE A 250 -0.41 16.78 8.23
N ALA A 251 -1.56 16.15 8.41
CA ALA A 251 -2.35 16.26 9.62
C ALA A 251 -2.76 14.87 10.08
N PHE A 252 -2.53 14.58 11.36
CA PHE A 252 -3.11 13.41 12.01
C PHE A 252 -3.99 13.90 13.17
N LYS A 253 -5.30 13.61 13.05
CA LYS A 253 -6.35 14.11 13.94
C LYS A 253 -6.22 15.62 14.20
N ASN A 254 -6.50 16.10 15.40
CA ASN A 254 -6.42 17.50 15.79
C ASN A 254 -5.08 17.89 16.48
N PHE A 255 -4.15 16.96 16.67
CA PHE A 255 -2.98 17.17 17.55
C PHE A 255 -1.60 16.91 16.92
N GLN A 256 -1.50 16.36 15.70
CA GLN A 256 -0.21 16.30 14.99
C GLN A 256 -0.28 17.05 13.67
N ARG A 257 0.75 17.85 13.37
CA ARG A 257 0.90 18.64 12.15
C ARG A 257 2.33 18.54 11.65
N GLY A 258 2.49 18.34 10.34
CA GLY A 258 3.79 18.25 9.69
C GLY A 258 3.82 19.08 8.42
N VAL A 259 4.99 19.64 8.11
CA VAL A 259 5.28 20.25 6.81
C VAL A 259 6.56 19.62 6.30
N ARG A 260 6.55 19.17 5.04
CA ARG A 260 7.71 18.66 4.33
C ARG A 260 8.04 19.58 3.18
N THR A 261 9.30 19.95 3.08
CA THR A 261 9.89 20.68 1.96
C THR A 261 11.05 19.84 1.40
N GLU A 262 11.71 20.31 0.35
CA GLU A 262 12.93 19.65 -0.14
C GLU A 262 14.05 19.60 0.92
N ARG A 263 14.07 20.54 1.87
CA ARG A 263 15.14 20.70 2.86
C ARG A 263 14.79 20.15 4.25
N TRP A 264 13.53 20.25 4.65
CA TRP A 264 13.02 19.97 6.00
C TRP A 264 11.84 19.03 5.93
#